data_AF-A0A3B0CMV6-F1
#
_entry.id   AF-A0A3B0CMV6-F1
#
_cell.length_a   1.000
_cell.length_b   1.000
_cell.length_c   1.000
_cell.angle_alpha   90.00
_cell.angle_beta   90.00
_cell.angle_gamma   90.00
#
_symmetry.space_group_name_H-M   'P 1'
#
loop_
_entity.id
_entity.type
_entity.pdbx_description
1 polymer ?
#
loop_
_entity_poly.entity_id
_entity_poly.type
_entity_poly.pdbx_seq_one_letter_code
_entity_poly.pdbx_strand_id
1 'polypeptide(L)'
;MTVNGLAEELSYMRSHLSKKFKDITGKNGKTYIDEVRVQKIEQLLRYSEHSISEVAAELGFNDTFLFSRFFKKHTGTSPKQFIREAATFVTDSTRKSTDVAE
;
A
#
# COMPACT_ATOMS: atom_id res chain seq x y z
N MET A 1 10.24 -24.50 -31.65
CA MET A 1 10.30 -23.68 -30.42
C MET A 1 11.33 -24.28 -29.48
N THR A 2 12.41 -23.55 -29.18
CA THR A 2 13.41 -23.93 -28.17
C THR A 2 13.16 -23.14 -26.90
N VAL A 3 13.67 -23.61 -25.76
CA VAL A 3 13.55 -22.90 -24.46
C VAL A 3 14.11 -21.46 -24.57
N ASN A 4 15.18 -21.27 -25.34
CA ASN A 4 15.77 -19.95 -25.58
C ASN A 4 14.84 -19.03 -26.38
N GLY A 5 14.20 -19.52 -27.44
CA GLY A 5 13.23 -18.73 -28.20
C GLY A 5 12.03 -18.29 -27.37
N LEU A 6 11.54 -19.18 -26.49
CA LEU A 6 10.48 -18.83 -25.54
C LEU A 6 10.93 -17.79 -24.51
N ALA A 7 12.15 -17.92 -23.98
CA ALA A 7 12.71 -16.97 -23.01
C ALA A 7 12.92 -15.57 -23.62
N GLU A 8 13.32 -15.49 -24.88
CA GLU A 8 13.44 -14.23 -25.63
C GLU A 8 12.08 -13.59 -25.89
N GLU A 9 11.10 -14.37 -26.36
CA GLU A 9 9.74 -13.90 -26.59
C GLU A 9 9.09 -13.36 -25.30
N LEU A 10 9.22 -14.09 -24.20
CA LEU A 10 8.75 -13.65 -22.88
C LEU A 10 9.47 -12.38 -22.40
N SER A 11 10.76 -12.23 -22.71
CA SER A 11 11.54 -11.04 -22.35
C SER A 11 11.15 -9.82 -23.18
N TYR A 12 10.87 -10.02 -24.47
CA TYR A 12 10.30 -8.99 -25.34
C TYR A 12 8.92 -8.56 -24.85
N MET A 13 8.02 -9.51 -24.55
CA MET A 13 6.69 -9.21 -24.00
C MET A 13 6.76 -8.43 -22.68
N ARG A 14 7.65 -8.81 -21.74
CA ARG A 14 7.88 -8.06 -20.50
C ARG A 14 8.31 -6.62 -20.76
N SER A 15 9.22 -6.42 -21.69
CA SER A 15 9.74 -5.09 -22.05
C SER A 15 8.66 -4.24 -22.71
N HIS A 16 7.90 -4.82 -23.64
CA HIS A 16 6.79 -4.16 -24.32
C HIS A 16 5.68 -3.77 -23.35
N LEU A 17 5.30 -4.68 -22.45
CA LEU A 17 4.30 -4.42 -21.42
C LEU A 17 4.77 -3.31 -20.48
N SER A 18 6.03 -3.37 -20.01
CA SER A 18 6.59 -2.34 -19.12
C SER A 18 6.61 -0.96 -19.77
N LYS A 19 6.97 -0.89 -21.06
CA LYS A 19 6.98 0.36 -21.82
C LYS A 19 5.56 0.90 -21.99
N LYS A 20 4.62 0.08 -22.46
CA LYS A 20 3.23 0.48 -22.65
C LYS A 20 2.54 0.87 -21.34
N PHE A 21 2.86 0.17 -20.25
CA PHE A 21 2.39 0.50 -18.91
C PHE A 21 2.89 1.88 -18.47
N LYS A 22 4.18 2.17 -18.70
CA LYS A 22 4.76 3.48 -18.41
C LYS A 22 4.17 4.58 -19.29
N ASP A 23 3.92 4.29 -20.56
CA ASP A 23 3.32 5.26 -21.49
C ASP A 23 1.89 5.63 -21.06
N ILE A 24 1.13 4.69 -20.49
CA ILE A 24 -0.24 4.92 -20.00
C ILE A 24 -0.25 5.59 -18.63
N THR A 25 0.56 5.10 -17.67
CA THR A 25 0.49 5.52 -16.26
C THR A 25 1.49 6.62 -15.90
N GLY A 26 2.46 6.90 -16.78
CA GLY A 26 3.61 7.77 -16.50
C GLY A 26 4.64 7.16 -15.54
N LYS A 27 4.38 5.97 -14.98
CA LYS A 27 5.17 5.36 -13.91
C LYS A 27 5.74 4.02 -14.33
N ASN A 28 6.89 3.66 -13.76
CA ASN A 28 7.38 2.29 -13.93
C ASN A 28 6.45 1.32 -13.17
N GLY A 29 6.30 0.10 -13.70
CA GLY A 29 5.35 -0.88 -13.15
C GLY A 29 5.61 -1.23 -11.68
N LYS A 30 6.88 -1.29 -11.25
CA LYS A 30 7.24 -1.57 -9.86
C LYS A 30 6.76 -0.46 -8.92
N THR A 31 7.02 0.80 -9.25
CA THR A 31 6.57 1.96 -8.48
C THR A 31 5.06 2.01 -8.40
N TYR A 32 4.35 1.72 -9.50
CA TYR A 32 2.90 1.66 -9.46
C TYR A 32 2.38 0.54 -8.55
N ILE A 33 2.96 -0.66 -8.63
CA ILE A 33 2.61 -1.77 -7.73
C ILE A 33 2.87 -1.39 -6.27
N ASP A 34 4.01 -0.77 -5.98
CA ASP A 34 4.35 -0.32 -4.64
C ASP A 34 3.35 0.74 -4.13
N GLU A 35 2.93 1.68 -4.97
CA GLU A 35 1.89 2.67 -4.65
C GLU A 35 0.54 2.04 -4.34
N VAL A 36 0.07 1.11 -5.18
CA VAL A 36 -1.20 0.40 -4.95
C VAL A 36 -1.14 -0.42 -3.66
N ARG A 37 0.00 -1.07 -3.38
CA ARG A 37 0.21 -1.78 -2.11
C ARG A 37 0.11 -0.84 -0.92
N VAL A 38 0.73 0.33 -1.00
CA VAL A 38 0.70 1.34 0.07
C VAL A 38 -0.72 1.86 0.30
N GLN A 39 -1.47 2.16 -0.76
CA GLN A 39 -2.88 2.54 -0.64
C GLN A 39 -3.72 1.46 0.06
N LYS A 40 -3.50 0.19 -0.27
CA LYS A 40 -4.18 -0.92 0.40
C LYS A 40 -3.81 -1.01 1.88
N ILE A 41 -2.53 -0.81 2.22
CA ILE A 41 -2.07 -0.74 3.62
C ILE A 41 -2.78 0.37 4.36
N GLU A 42 -2.80 1.59 3.81
CA GLU A 42 -3.44 2.74 4.44
C GLU A 42 -4.94 2.50 4.70
N GLN A 43 -5.63 1.83 3.76
CA GLN A 43 -7.03 1.44 3.95
C GLN A 43 -7.20 0.43 5.08
N LEU A 44 -6.37 -0.62 5.12
CA LEU A 44 -6.43 -1.63 6.19
C LEU A 44 -6.14 -0.98 7.55
N LEU A 45 -5.07 -0.20 7.67
CA LEU A 45 -4.70 0.47 8.92
C LEU A 45 -5.72 1.51 9.39
N ARG A 46 -6.54 2.08 8.48
CA ARG A 46 -7.52 3.11 8.81
C ARG A 46 -8.90 2.54 9.16
N TYR A 47 -9.31 1.45 8.49
CA TYR A 47 -10.69 0.98 8.53
C TYR A 47 -10.87 -0.41 9.12
N SER A 48 -9.79 -1.15 9.41
CA SER A 48 -9.89 -2.45 10.07
C SER A 48 -9.30 -2.43 11.47
N GLU A 49 -9.76 -3.36 12.31
CA GLU A 49 -9.14 -3.66 13.61
C GLU A 49 -7.91 -4.57 13.47
N HIS A 50 -7.34 -4.69 12.26
CA HIS A 50 -6.18 -5.55 12.06
C HIS A 50 -4.95 -5.00 12.77
N SER A 51 -4.25 -5.88 13.46
CA SER A 51 -2.94 -5.59 13.99
C SER A 51 -1.94 -5.34 12.85
N ILE A 52 -0.90 -4.56 13.14
CA ILE A 52 0.19 -4.29 12.19
C ILE A 52 0.80 -5.60 11.65
N SER A 53 0.87 -6.64 12.48
CA SER A 53 1.39 -7.96 12.09
C SER A 53 0.47 -8.71 11.12
N GLU A 54 -0.85 -8.61 11.29
CA GLU A 54 -1.81 -9.21 10.36
C GLU A 54 -1.79 -8.54 8.99
N VAL A 55 -1.74 -7.21 8.97
CA VAL A 55 -1.59 -6.43 7.72
C VAL A 55 -0.28 -6.78 7.01
N ALA A 56 0.82 -6.93 7.76
CA ALA A 56 2.10 -7.37 7.20
C ALA A 56 2.00 -8.76 6.57
N ALA A 57 1.33 -9.71 7.24
CA ALA A 57 1.14 -11.07 6.74
C ALA A 57 0.27 -11.11 5.46
N GLU A 58 -0.83 -10.35 5.41
CA GLU A 58 -1.73 -10.28 4.24
C GLU A 58 -0.99 -9.77 2.98
N LEU A 59 0.03 -8.94 3.17
CA LEU A 59 0.83 -8.37 2.08
C LEU A 59 2.08 -9.20 1.74
N GLY A 60 2.23 -10.37 2.38
CA GLY A 60 3.33 -11.30 2.13
C GLY A 60 4.66 -10.88 2.76
N PHE A 61 4.64 -10.03 3.80
CA PHE A 61 5.83 -9.75 4.59
C PHE A 61 5.99 -10.79 5.69
N ASN A 62 7.15 -11.44 5.73
CA ASN A 62 7.51 -12.40 6.78
C ASN A 62 7.97 -11.71 8.08
N ASP A 63 8.23 -10.40 8.03
CA ASP A 63 8.75 -9.63 9.16
C ASP A 63 8.11 -8.24 9.19
N THR A 64 7.49 -7.93 10.34
CA THR A 64 6.87 -6.64 10.64
C THR A 64 7.85 -5.47 10.56
N PHE A 65 9.15 -5.70 10.80
CA PHE A 65 10.19 -4.70 10.63
C PHE A 65 10.40 -4.33 9.15
N LEU A 66 10.48 -5.33 8.26
CA LEU A 66 10.58 -5.10 6.82
C LEU A 66 9.33 -4.38 6.28
N PHE A 67 8.15 -4.78 6.74
CA PHE A 67 6.90 -4.08 6.46
C PHE A 67 6.95 -2.61 6.91
N SER A 68 7.34 -2.36 8.16
CA SER A 68 7.40 -1.00 8.71
C SER A 68 8.38 -0.11 7.96
N ARG A 69 9.51 -0.67 7.53
CA ARG A 69 10.50 0.03 6.70
C ARG A 69 9.99 0.31 5.29
N PHE A 70 9.30 -0.66 4.68
CA PHE A 70 8.64 -0.49 3.38
C PHE A 70 7.60 0.63 3.47
N PHE A 71 6.67 0.54 4.41
CA PHE A 71 5.61 1.53 4.59
C PHE A 71 6.19 2.93 4.81
N LYS A 72 7.12 3.09 5.77
CA LYS A 72 7.77 4.37 6.05
C LYS A 72 8.53 4.95 4.85
N LYS A 73 9.14 4.11 4.02
CA LYS A 73 9.82 4.56 2.80
C LYS A 73 8.84 5.19 1.80
N HIS A 74 7.61 4.72 1.76
CA HIS A 74 6.59 5.18 0.81
C HIS A 74 5.68 6.28 1.37
N THR A 75 5.34 6.25 2.66
CA THR A 75 4.42 7.21 3.29
C THR A 75 5.12 8.28 4.12
N GLY A 76 6.41 8.11 4.43
CA GLY A 76 7.18 9.01 5.30
C GLY A 76 6.96 8.78 6.79
N THR A 77 5.93 8.03 7.20
CA THR A 77 5.56 7.78 8.60
C THR A 77 5.54 6.29 8.92
N SER A 78 5.72 5.92 10.19
CA SER A 78 5.60 4.51 10.59
C SER A 78 4.13 4.07 10.62
N PRO A 79 3.82 2.78 10.41
CA PRO A 79 2.44 2.28 10.50
C PRO A 79 1.76 2.64 11.82
N LYS A 80 2.47 2.52 12.94
CA LYS A 80 1.98 2.87 14.28
C LYS A 80 1.68 4.36 14.42
N GLN A 81 2.53 5.22 13.86
CA GLN A 81 2.30 6.66 13.85
C GLN A 81 1.10 7.03 12.97
N PHE A 82 0.98 6.41 11.80
CA PHE A 82 -0.14 6.59 10.88
C PHE A 82 -1.49 6.26 11.54
N ILE A 83 -1.58 5.12 12.25
CA ILE A 83 -2.78 4.75 13.01
C ILE A 83 -3.12 5.81 14.07
N ARG A 84 -2.12 6.27 14.85
CA ARG A 84 -2.33 7.28 15.89
C ARG A 84 -2.84 8.60 15.32
N GLU A 85 -2.26 9.04 14.19
CA GLU A 85 -2.70 10.26 13.50
C GLU A 85 -4.12 10.09 12.95
N ALA A 86 -4.42 8.95 12.31
CA ALA A 86 -5.75 8.65 11.81
C ALA A 86 -6.82 8.65 12.92
N ALA A 87 -6.52 8.11 14.10
CA ALA A 87 -7.43 8.11 15.25
C ALA A 87 -7.72 9.53 15.79
N THR A 88 -6.74 10.44 15.70
CA THR A 88 -6.89 11.83 16.16
C THR A 88 -7.91 12.62 15.33
N PHE A 89 -8.09 12.29 14.04
CA PHE A 89 -9.09 12.96 13.20
C PHE A 89 -10.52 12.45 13.40
N VAL A 90 -10.70 11.24 13.94
CA VAL A 90 -12.04 10.66 14.17
C VAL A 90 -12.68 11.24 15.43
N THR A 91 -11.88 11.63 16.43
CA THR A 91 -12.39 12.12 17.73
C THR A 91 -12.83 13.59 17.73
N ASP A 92 -12.51 14.37 16.69
CA ASP A 92 -12.95 15.77 16.57
C ASP A 92 -14.36 15.90 15.95
N SER A 93 -14.80 14.89 15.18
CA SER A 93 -16.12 14.89 14.52
C SER A 93 -17.26 14.30 15.37
N THR A 94 -16.98 13.75 16.55
CA THR A 94 -18.00 13.21 17.48
C THR A 94 -18.35 14.15 18.64
N ARG A 95 -17.82 15.39 18.66
CA ARG A 95 -18.05 16.37 19.74
C ARG A 95 -19.05 17.49 19.41
N LYS A 96 -19.76 17.41 18.28
CA LYS A 96 -20.83 18.36 17.91
C LYS A 96 -22.21 17.69 17.91
N SER A 97 -22.56 17.11 19.06
CA SER A 97 -23.93 16.86 19.51
C SER A 97 -23.95 16.94 21.03
N THR A 98 -23.78 18.14 21.58
CA THR A 98 -24.13 18.47 22.96
C THR A 98 -25.38 19.35 22.95
N ASP A 99 -26.34 19.01 23.81
CA ASP A 99 -27.42 19.85 24.36
C ASP A 99 -28.62 20.28 23.50
N VAL A 100 -29.75 19.58 23.72
CA VAL A 100 -31.07 20.15 24.08
C VAL A 100 -31.78 19.05 24.92
N ALA A 101 -31.71 19.12 26.24
CA ALA A 101 -32.59 19.87 27.15
C ALA A 101 -33.97 19.21 27.36
N GLU A 102 -34.25 18.97 28.64
CA GLU A 102 -35.55 18.70 29.31
C GLU A 102 -36.19 17.31 29.22
#